data_AF-A0A8S0ZSQ4-F1
#
_entry.id   AF-A0A8S0ZSQ4-F1
#
_cell.length_a   1.000
_cell.length_b   1.000
_cell.length_c   1.000
_cell.angle_alpha   90.00
_cell.angle_beta   90.00
_cell.angle_gamma   90.00
#
_symmetry.space_group_name_H-M   'P 1'
#
loop_
_entity.id
_entity.type
_entity.pdbx_description
1 polymer ?
#
loop_
_entity_poly.entity_id
_entity_poly.type
_entity_poly.pdbx_seq_one_letter_code
_entity_poly.pdbx_strand_id
1 'polypeptide(L)'
;MSTQRTPPKLSTTAVGHTQSESDLNALQQCDVSFVNITRNKRPRTELAPSPASDSHGQKHDIMELLTNWKTELDTKLNDMFIKQNTLISKLSTDISELKLQNYKIQKSNDEIVQSMEFINNQYEELKSGLTTLQKERLEQRLCIEKLERNIQDLQLKSRSSSIEIRNVPQVDKETTSDLAKTICVIGDTVGSVITPSDLRDIYRLPSKPGSTRPIVAEFQTVQMKQKTIAAVRDFNNSKKTVEEKLNTGLINISGKRQPVYVADHLPAIINDEAYIIMKSVYWDIESTSPVSPPDNHAQVRGGGRQRYGTTVHTQPFVLPSYLKRLHF
;
A
#
# COMPACT_ATOMS: atom_id res chain seq x y z
N MET A 1 18.64 -4.28 9.34
CA MET A 1 18.38 -5.49 8.53
C MET A 1 16.88 -5.71 8.51
N SER A 2 16.21 -5.41 7.38
CA SER A 2 14.75 -5.50 7.24
C SER A 2 14.43 -6.69 6.35
N THR A 3 13.77 -7.71 6.89
CA THR A 3 13.33 -8.89 6.15
C THR A 3 11.94 -8.64 5.58
N GLN A 4 11.88 -8.26 4.31
CA GLN A 4 10.66 -8.29 3.50
C GLN A 4 10.27 -9.75 3.24
N ARG A 5 9.07 -10.15 3.64
CA ARG A 5 8.46 -11.43 3.23
C ARG A 5 7.33 -11.13 2.26
N THR A 6 7.50 -11.59 1.02
CA THR A 6 6.49 -11.61 -0.04
C THR A 6 5.51 -12.77 0.19
N PRO A 7 4.20 -12.58 -0.05
CA PRO A 7 3.22 -13.66 0.05
C PRO A 7 3.26 -14.60 -1.17
N PRO A 8 2.89 -15.88 -1.02
CA PRO A 8 2.87 -16.83 -2.13
C PRO A 8 1.68 -16.56 -3.06
N LYS A 9 1.93 -16.70 -4.38
CA LYS A 9 0.89 -16.66 -5.41
C LYS A 9 -0.03 -17.89 -5.27
N LEU A 10 -1.32 -17.65 -5.08
CA LEU A 10 -2.37 -18.66 -5.17
C LEU A 10 -2.50 -19.13 -6.61
N SER A 11 -2.14 -20.40 -6.86
CA SER A 11 -2.54 -21.13 -8.05
C SER A 11 -3.99 -21.57 -7.90
N THR A 12 -4.87 -20.99 -8.71
CA THR A 12 -6.25 -21.41 -8.92
C THR A 12 -6.29 -22.86 -9.36
N THR A 13 -6.49 -23.77 -8.41
CA THR A 13 -6.76 -25.18 -8.68
C THR A 13 -8.25 -25.34 -8.48
N ALA A 14 -8.96 -25.64 -9.57
CA ALA A 14 -10.39 -25.90 -9.56
C ALA A 14 -10.71 -26.98 -8.53
N VAL A 15 -11.55 -26.63 -7.57
CA VAL A 15 -12.07 -27.55 -6.56
C VAL A 15 -12.96 -28.55 -7.27
N GLY A 16 -12.45 -29.76 -7.45
CA GLY A 16 -13.23 -30.93 -7.84
C GLY A 16 -14.28 -31.19 -6.77
N HIS A 17 -15.53 -30.97 -7.14
CA HIS A 17 -16.72 -31.28 -6.35
C HIS A 17 -16.83 -32.81 -6.24
N THR A 18 -16.47 -33.38 -5.09
CA THR A 18 -16.75 -34.80 -4.80
C THR A 18 -18.20 -34.91 -4.31
N GLN A 19 -19.12 -35.12 -5.25
CA GLN A 19 -20.45 -35.63 -4.91
C GLN A 19 -20.32 -37.13 -4.66
N SER A 20 -20.62 -37.55 -3.43
CA SER A 20 -20.84 -38.96 -3.12
C SER A 20 -22.29 -39.28 -3.47
N GLU A 21 -22.53 -39.78 -4.67
CA GLU A 21 -23.81 -40.39 -5.03
C GLU A 21 -23.89 -41.78 -4.39
N SER A 22 -24.96 -42.02 -3.64
CA SER A 22 -25.30 -43.33 -3.12
C SER A 22 -26.01 -44.14 -4.21
N ASP A 23 -25.25 -44.93 -4.96
CA ASP A 23 -25.77 -45.95 -5.88
C ASP A 23 -26.37 -47.12 -5.08
N LEU A 24 -27.59 -46.92 -4.60
CA LEU A 24 -28.46 -47.98 -4.08
C LEU A 24 -29.66 -48.11 -5.01
N ASN A 25 -29.45 -48.56 -6.26
CA ASN A 25 -30.50 -49.14 -7.11
C ASN A 25 -29.93 -49.58 -8.47
N ALA A 26 -29.16 -50.66 -8.53
CA ALA A 26 -29.06 -51.47 -9.74
C ALA A 26 -28.34 -52.80 -9.48
N LEU A 27 -28.97 -53.88 -9.93
CA LEU A 27 -28.45 -55.25 -10.08
C LEU A 27 -28.37 -56.01 -8.73
N GLN A 28 -28.92 -57.21 -8.58
CA GLN A 28 -29.14 -58.24 -9.59
C GLN A 28 -30.16 -59.25 -9.04
N GLN A 29 -31.20 -59.52 -9.82
CA GLN A 29 -31.99 -60.74 -9.67
C GLN A 29 -31.04 -61.94 -9.76
N CYS A 30 -30.78 -62.60 -8.64
CA CYS A 30 -30.24 -63.95 -8.66
C CYS A 30 -31.40 -64.90 -8.96
N ASP A 31 -31.44 -65.37 -10.20
CA ASP A 31 -32.24 -66.48 -10.68
C ASP A 31 -32.16 -67.66 -9.71
N VAL A 32 -33.27 -67.96 -9.05
CA VAL A 32 -33.45 -69.18 -8.27
C VAL A 32 -33.75 -70.31 -9.26
N SER A 33 -32.70 -70.83 -9.91
CA SER A 33 -32.82 -72.05 -10.70
C SER A 33 -33.04 -73.22 -9.73
N PHE A 34 -34.30 -73.67 -9.62
CA PHE A 34 -34.66 -74.92 -8.98
C PHE A 34 -34.06 -76.08 -9.77
N VAL A 35 -32.87 -76.54 -9.37
CA VAL A 35 -32.28 -77.78 -9.89
C VAL A 35 -33.10 -78.95 -9.31
N ASN A 36 -34.00 -79.46 -10.15
CA ASN A 36 -34.81 -80.64 -9.89
C ASN A 36 -33.90 -81.88 -9.96
N ILE A 37 -33.38 -82.33 -8.81
CA ILE A 37 -32.49 -83.49 -8.74
C ILE A 37 -33.31 -84.77 -8.97
N THR A 38 -33.11 -85.34 -10.16
CA THR A 38 -33.62 -86.63 -10.61
C THR A 38 -33.09 -87.78 -9.74
N ARG A 39 -34.01 -88.48 -9.06
CA ARG A 39 -33.75 -89.70 -8.31
C ARG A 39 -33.36 -90.84 -9.25
N ASN A 40 -32.07 -91.18 -9.30
CA ASN A 40 -31.60 -92.42 -9.91
C ASN A 40 -32.07 -93.63 -9.09
N LYS A 41 -32.93 -94.45 -9.72
CA LYS A 41 -33.36 -95.78 -9.25
C LYS A 41 -32.13 -96.70 -9.22
N ARG A 42 -31.76 -97.21 -8.04
CA ARG A 42 -30.75 -98.27 -7.92
C ARG A 42 -31.39 -99.66 -8.01
N PRO A 43 -30.71 -100.66 -8.60
CA PRO A 43 -31.23 -102.01 -8.78
C PRO A 43 -31.32 -102.77 -7.44
N ARG A 44 -32.41 -103.53 -7.30
CA ARG A 44 -32.68 -104.47 -6.22
C ARG A 44 -31.94 -105.78 -6.52
N THR A 45 -30.95 -106.12 -5.71
CA THR A 45 -30.29 -107.43 -5.74
C THR A 45 -30.83 -108.27 -4.60
N GLU A 46 -31.69 -109.22 -4.97
CA GLU A 46 -32.14 -110.33 -4.15
C GLU A 46 -30.96 -111.31 -3.94
N LEU A 47 -30.76 -111.80 -2.71
CA LEU A 47 -30.33 -113.17 -2.35
C LEU A 47 -30.04 -113.24 -0.83
N ALA A 48 -30.84 -114.04 -0.12
CA ALA A 48 -30.69 -114.51 1.27
C ALA A 48 -29.53 -115.55 1.39
N PRO A 49 -29.07 -116.07 2.57
CA PRO A 49 -29.81 -116.38 3.80
C PRO A 49 -29.12 -116.13 5.18
N SER A 50 -29.94 -116.26 6.23
CA SER A 50 -29.68 -116.28 7.70
C SER A 50 -28.47 -117.14 8.14
N PRO A 51 -27.82 -116.85 9.30
CA PRO A 51 -28.31 -117.39 10.58
C PRO A 51 -28.30 -116.42 11.75
N ALA A 52 -29.24 -116.64 12.66
CA ALA A 52 -29.37 -115.99 13.95
C ALA A 52 -28.18 -116.30 14.89
N SER A 53 -27.41 -115.28 15.25
CA SER A 53 -26.60 -115.24 16.48
C SER A 53 -26.19 -113.79 16.78
N ASP A 54 -26.39 -113.35 18.03
CA ASP A 54 -25.90 -112.09 18.63
C ASP A 54 -26.45 -110.73 18.14
N SER A 55 -27.78 -110.58 18.17
CA SER A 55 -28.50 -109.30 17.95
C SER A 55 -28.23 -108.21 19.02
N HIS A 56 -27.51 -108.52 20.11
CA HIS A 56 -27.30 -107.56 21.21
C HIS A 56 -26.08 -106.63 21.02
N GLY A 57 -25.06 -107.07 20.25
CA GLY A 57 -23.84 -106.27 19.99
C GLY A 57 -24.00 -105.28 18.83
N GLN A 58 -24.61 -105.69 17.72
CA GLN A 58 -24.76 -104.83 16.54
C GLN A 58 -25.68 -103.62 16.79
N LYS A 59 -26.69 -103.77 17.66
CA LYS A 59 -27.55 -102.67 18.11
C LYS A 59 -26.79 -101.67 18.99
N HIS A 60 -25.84 -102.15 19.79
CA HIS A 60 -24.98 -101.31 20.62
C HIS A 60 -24.06 -100.46 19.75
N ASP A 61 -23.41 -101.04 18.74
CA ASP A 61 -22.50 -100.33 17.84
C ASP A 61 -23.22 -99.24 17.02
N ILE A 62 -24.44 -99.53 16.55
CA ILE A 62 -25.28 -98.54 15.85
C ILE A 62 -25.69 -97.40 16.79
N MET A 63 -26.05 -97.73 18.03
CA MET A 63 -26.40 -96.74 19.04
C MET A 63 -25.19 -95.86 19.38
N GLU A 64 -24.01 -96.47 19.53
CA GLU A 64 -22.75 -95.79 19.80
C GLU A 64 -22.35 -94.85 18.67
N LEU A 65 -22.47 -95.28 17.41
CA LEU A 65 -22.21 -94.44 16.24
C LEU A 65 -23.19 -93.25 16.18
N LEU A 66 -24.48 -93.48 16.48
CA LEU A 66 -25.48 -92.42 16.52
C LEU A 66 -25.23 -91.44 17.68
N THR A 67 -24.81 -91.93 18.84
CA THR A 67 -24.43 -91.05 19.96
C THR A 67 -23.18 -90.25 19.62
N ASN A 68 -22.17 -90.87 19.01
CA ASN A 68 -20.94 -90.19 18.60
C ASN A 68 -21.22 -89.13 17.53
N TRP A 69 -22.00 -89.47 16.50
CA TRP A 69 -22.40 -88.50 15.46
C TRP A 69 -23.24 -87.35 16.03
N LYS A 70 -24.19 -87.65 16.93
CA LYS A 70 -24.97 -86.62 17.62
C LYS A 70 -24.06 -85.70 18.43
N THR A 71 -23.11 -86.26 19.18
CA THR A 71 -22.15 -85.45 19.96
C THR A 71 -21.26 -84.61 19.05
N GLU A 72 -20.80 -85.14 17.91
CA GLU A 72 -20.00 -84.39 16.94
C GLU A 72 -20.81 -83.24 16.30
N LEU A 73 -22.08 -83.48 15.98
CA LEU A 73 -22.97 -82.46 15.44
C LEU A 73 -23.28 -81.38 16.48
N ASP A 74 -23.58 -81.77 17.72
CA ASP A 74 -23.82 -80.84 18.83
C ASP A 74 -22.56 -80.01 19.13
N THR A 75 -21.38 -80.60 19.11
CA THR A 75 -20.12 -79.86 19.28
C THR A 75 -19.87 -78.88 18.14
N LYS A 76 -20.07 -79.26 16.88
CA LYS A 76 -19.93 -78.34 15.73
C LYS A 76 -20.94 -77.20 15.76
N LEU A 77 -22.20 -77.48 16.11
CA LEU A 77 -23.22 -76.44 16.26
C LEU A 77 -22.89 -75.50 17.41
N ASN A 78 -22.42 -76.02 18.54
CA ASN A 78 -22.01 -75.20 19.67
C ASN A 78 -20.79 -74.34 19.32
N ASP A 79 -19.77 -74.91 18.66
CA ASP A 79 -18.61 -74.16 18.15
C ASP A 79 -19.01 -73.06 17.18
N MET A 80 -19.94 -73.34 16.28
CA MET A 80 -20.49 -72.36 15.36
C MET A 80 -21.22 -71.24 16.11
N PHE A 81 -22.02 -71.59 17.12
CA PHE A 81 -22.75 -70.63 17.94
C PHE A 81 -21.80 -69.76 18.77
N ILE A 82 -20.76 -70.35 19.36
CA ILE A 82 -19.69 -69.63 20.05
C ILE A 82 -19.00 -68.66 19.09
N LYS A 83 -18.60 -69.11 17.90
CA LYS A 83 -17.99 -68.23 16.88
C LYS A 83 -18.92 -67.09 16.49
N GLN A 84 -20.18 -67.38 16.22
CA GLN A 84 -21.18 -66.36 15.87
C GLN A 84 -21.35 -65.34 17.00
N ASN A 85 -21.46 -65.78 18.25
CA ASN A 85 -21.56 -64.89 19.41
C ASN A 85 -20.30 -64.03 19.58
N THR A 86 -19.11 -64.59 19.37
CA THR A 86 -17.87 -63.81 19.44
C THR A 86 -17.80 -62.74 18.35
N LEU A 87 -18.26 -63.03 17.12
CA LEU A 87 -18.32 -62.05 16.04
C LEU A 87 -19.36 -60.96 16.32
N ILE A 88 -20.56 -61.33 16.78
CA ILE A 88 -21.61 -60.38 17.15
C ILE A 88 -21.14 -59.47 18.29
N SER A 89 -20.46 -60.02 19.30
CA SER A 89 -19.89 -59.24 20.39
C SER A 89 -18.85 -58.24 19.89
N LYS A 90 -17.93 -58.66 19.01
CA LYS A 90 -16.93 -57.76 18.42
C LYS A 90 -17.59 -56.65 17.59
N LEU A 91 -18.54 -57.00 16.71
CA LEU A 91 -19.29 -56.02 15.94
C LEU A 91 -20.06 -55.04 16.84
N SER A 92 -20.63 -55.51 17.94
CA SER A 92 -21.31 -54.64 18.91
C SER A 92 -20.33 -53.66 19.60
N THR A 93 -19.13 -54.12 19.95
CA THR A 93 -18.04 -53.26 20.45
C THR A 93 -17.63 -52.23 19.40
N ASP A 94 -17.33 -52.66 18.17
CA ASP A 94 -16.89 -51.77 17.08
C ASP A 94 -17.96 -50.71 16.75
N ILE A 95 -19.25 -51.09 16.72
CA ILE A 95 -20.36 -50.14 16.53
C ILE A 95 -20.41 -49.10 17.66
N SER A 96 -20.15 -49.52 18.90
CA SER A 96 -20.15 -48.61 20.06
C SER A 96 -18.97 -47.65 19.99
N GLU A 97 -17.80 -48.12 19.59
CA GLU A 97 -16.61 -47.29 19.38
C GLU A 97 -16.80 -46.29 18.22
N LEU A 98 -17.37 -46.72 17.10
CA LEU A 98 -17.69 -45.85 15.97
C LEU A 98 -18.70 -44.76 16.35
N LYS A 99 -19.72 -45.11 17.14
CA LYS A 99 -20.68 -44.12 17.67
C LYS A 99 -19.98 -43.08 18.55
N LEU A 100 -19.07 -43.52 19.42
CA LEU A 100 -18.31 -42.62 20.27
C LEU A 100 -17.39 -41.70 19.46
N GLN A 101 -16.72 -42.23 18.43
CA GLN A 101 -15.89 -41.42 17.53
C GLN A 101 -16.71 -40.39 16.77
N ASN A 102 -17.86 -40.79 16.20
CA ASN A 102 -18.77 -39.89 15.51
C ASN A 102 -19.25 -38.76 16.43
N TYR A 103 -19.59 -39.07 17.68
CA TYR A 103 -19.96 -38.05 18.66
C TYR A 103 -18.82 -37.06 18.94
N LYS A 104 -17.58 -37.55 19.08
CA LYS A 104 -16.40 -36.68 19.26
C LYS A 104 -16.15 -35.79 18.05
N ILE A 105 -16.31 -36.32 16.84
CA ILE A 105 -16.16 -35.56 15.59
C ILE A 105 -17.23 -34.46 15.50
N GLN A 106 -18.50 -34.80 15.77
CA GLN A 106 -19.59 -33.82 15.78
C GLN A 106 -19.31 -32.68 16.77
N LYS A 107 -18.92 -33.02 18.00
CA LYS A 107 -18.56 -32.02 19.00
C LYS A 107 -17.39 -31.13 18.56
N SER A 108 -16.33 -31.73 18.00
CA SER A 108 -15.19 -30.97 17.49
C SER A 108 -15.59 -30.05 16.33
N ASN A 109 -16.49 -30.49 15.45
CA ASN A 109 -16.99 -29.67 14.35
C ASN A 109 -17.81 -28.49 14.86
N ASP A 110 -18.65 -28.69 15.87
CA ASP A 110 -19.42 -27.61 16.50
C ASP A 110 -18.49 -26.55 17.12
N GLU A 111 -17.42 -26.97 17.80
CA GLU A 111 -16.41 -26.05 18.36
C GLU A 111 -15.67 -25.27 17.26
N ILE A 112 -15.36 -25.91 16.13
CA ILE A 112 -14.73 -25.26 14.97
C ILE A 112 -15.67 -24.21 14.37
N VAL A 113 -16.96 -24.52 14.20
CA VAL A 113 -17.95 -23.58 13.67
C VAL A 113 -18.05 -22.35 14.57
N GLN A 114 -18.14 -22.54 15.89
CA GLN A 114 -18.18 -21.45 16.85
C GLN A 114 -16.91 -20.58 16.81
N SER A 115 -15.73 -21.20 16.70
CA SER A 115 -14.47 -20.46 16.56
C SER A 115 -14.42 -19.67 15.25
N MET A 116 -14.93 -20.23 14.16
CA MET A 116 -14.98 -19.57 12.86
C MET A 116 -15.94 -18.37 12.86
N GLU A 117 -17.12 -18.51 13.47
CA GLU A 117 -18.07 -17.40 13.65
C GLU A 117 -17.45 -16.27 14.48
N PHE A 118 -16.76 -16.60 15.57
CA PHE A 118 -16.05 -15.62 16.40
C PHE A 118 -14.99 -14.86 15.59
N ILE A 119 -14.14 -15.58 14.84
CA ILE A 119 -13.11 -14.96 14.00
C ILE A 119 -13.72 -14.07 12.93
N ASN A 120 -14.83 -14.50 12.31
CA ASN A 120 -15.53 -13.73 11.29
C ASN A 120 -16.09 -12.41 11.87
N ASN A 121 -16.66 -12.45 13.07
CA ASN A 121 -17.14 -11.25 13.75
C ASN A 121 -15.99 -10.28 14.06
N GLN A 122 -14.88 -10.79 14.61
CA GLN A 122 -13.68 -9.97 14.85
C GLN A 122 -13.11 -9.36 13.55
N TYR A 123 -13.17 -10.10 12.45
CA TYR A 123 -12.72 -9.63 11.15
C TYR A 123 -13.59 -8.49 10.61
N GLU A 124 -14.92 -8.61 10.68
CA GLU A 124 -15.82 -7.55 10.24
C GLU A 124 -15.73 -6.30 11.14
N GLU A 125 -15.55 -6.46 12.45
CA GLU A 125 -15.26 -5.34 13.36
C GLU A 125 -13.96 -4.61 12.99
N LEU A 126 -12.88 -5.36 12.77
CA LEU A 126 -11.58 -4.78 12.37
C LEU A 126 -11.68 -4.05 11.04
N LYS A 127 -12.36 -4.65 10.06
CA LYS A 127 -12.59 -4.06 8.74
C LYS A 127 -13.41 -2.77 8.84
N SER A 128 -14.47 -2.77 9.65
CA SER A 128 -15.28 -1.58 9.94
C SER A 128 -14.43 -0.47 10.58
N GLY A 129 -13.64 -0.80 11.60
CA GLY A 129 -12.72 0.13 12.24
C GLY A 129 -11.70 0.72 11.26
N LEU A 130 -11.13 -0.11 10.38
CA LEU A 130 -10.17 0.32 9.37
C LEU A 130 -10.80 1.30 8.36
N THR A 131 -12.02 1.03 7.89
CA THR A 131 -12.73 1.95 6.98
C THR A 131 -13.03 3.30 7.64
N THR A 132 -13.41 3.28 8.92
CA THR A 132 -13.66 4.50 9.71
C THR A 132 -12.38 5.32 9.85
N LEU A 133 -11.27 4.70 10.23
CA LEU A 133 -9.97 5.37 10.35
C LEU A 133 -9.48 5.95 9.01
N GLN A 134 -9.69 5.24 7.90
CA GLN A 134 -9.35 5.75 6.58
C GLN A 134 -10.15 7.01 6.21
N LYS A 135 -11.44 7.01 6.54
CA LYS A 135 -12.33 8.16 6.32
C LYS A 135 -11.90 9.35 7.18
N GLU A 136 -11.69 9.15 8.48
CA GLU A 136 -11.23 10.20 9.39
C GLU A 136 -9.89 10.81 8.96
N ARG A 137 -8.94 9.96 8.54
CA ARG A 137 -7.65 10.43 8.00
C ARG A 137 -7.82 11.33 6.79
N LEU A 138 -8.73 10.99 5.88
CA LEU A 138 -9.02 11.79 4.69
C LEU A 138 -9.62 13.14 5.10
N GLU A 139 -10.61 13.14 5.99
CA GLU A 139 -11.27 14.34 6.50
C GLU A 139 -10.28 15.27 7.22
N GLN A 140 -9.41 14.71 8.07
CA GLN A 140 -8.35 15.46 8.74
C GLN A 140 -7.38 16.09 7.74
N ARG A 141 -6.96 15.33 6.71
CA ARG A 141 -6.07 15.86 5.66
C ARG A 141 -6.71 17.04 4.92
N LEU A 142 -7.98 16.92 4.54
CA LEU A 142 -8.71 18.01 3.88
C LEU A 142 -8.86 19.23 4.79
N CYS A 143 -9.07 19.01 6.10
CA CYS A 143 -9.14 20.07 7.09
C CYS A 143 -7.79 20.80 7.21
N ILE A 144 -6.69 20.05 7.32
CA ILE A 144 -5.33 20.61 7.39
C ILE A 144 -5.05 21.46 6.14
N GLU A 145 -5.32 20.91 4.95
CA GLU A 145 -5.09 21.64 3.69
C GLU A 145 -5.91 22.94 3.61
N LYS A 146 -7.17 22.90 4.08
CA LYS A 146 -8.02 24.09 4.16
C LYS A 146 -7.45 25.12 5.14
N LEU A 147 -6.97 24.68 6.30
CA LEU A 147 -6.38 25.57 7.30
C LEU A 147 -5.06 26.19 6.80
N GLU A 148 -4.22 25.41 6.12
CA GLU A 148 -2.98 25.90 5.49
C GLU A 148 -3.28 26.97 4.45
N ARG A 149 -4.25 26.74 3.56
CA ARG A 149 -4.72 27.75 2.59
C ARG A 149 -5.24 29.01 3.27
N ASN A 150 -6.04 28.86 4.33
CA ASN A 150 -6.53 30.02 5.08
C ASN A 150 -5.40 30.81 5.75
N ILE A 151 -4.40 30.13 6.31
CA ILE A 151 -3.22 30.78 6.89
C ILE A 151 -2.43 31.52 5.82
N GLN A 152 -2.23 30.91 4.65
CA GLN A 152 -1.57 31.55 3.52
C GLN A 152 -2.31 32.82 3.07
N ASP A 153 -3.62 32.75 2.92
CA ASP A 153 -4.45 33.91 2.57
C ASP A 153 -4.36 35.03 3.61
N LEU A 154 -4.36 34.68 4.91
CA LEU A 154 -4.20 35.65 5.99
C LEU A 154 -2.81 36.30 5.99
N GLN A 155 -1.76 35.51 5.74
CA GLN A 155 -0.40 36.03 5.62
C GLN A 155 -0.24 36.96 4.40
N LEU A 156 -0.88 36.63 3.28
CA LEU A 156 -0.87 37.48 2.09
C LEU A 156 -1.64 38.79 2.34
N LYS A 157 -2.83 38.70 2.95
CA LYS A 157 -3.67 39.87 3.26
C LYS A 157 -3.00 40.80 4.28
N SER A 158 -2.40 40.25 5.33
CA SER A 158 -1.72 41.04 6.37
C SER A 158 -0.52 41.85 5.84
N ARG A 159 0.09 41.43 4.72
CA ARG A 159 1.26 42.10 4.10
C ARG A 159 0.93 42.80 2.78
N SER A 160 -0.37 42.94 2.46
CA SER A 160 -0.83 43.45 1.16
C SER A 160 -0.39 44.89 0.85
N SER A 161 -0.13 45.70 1.87
CA SER A 161 0.38 47.08 1.76
C SER A 161 1.86 47.21 2.11
N SER A 162 2.60 46.10 2.20
CA SER A 162 4.01 46.10 2.62
C SER A 162 4.97 45.96 1.44
N ILE A 163 6.03 46.77 1.43
CA ILE A 163 7.17 46.60 0.52
C ILE A 163 8.43 46.23 1.29
N GLU A 164 9.34 45.54 0.60
CA GLU A 164 10.65 45.21 1.10
C GLU A 164 11.72 45.92 0.26
N ILE A 165 12.61 46.63 0.93
CA ILE A 165 13.69 47.40 0.35
C ILE A 165 15.02 46.74 0.76
N ARG A 166 15.79 46.28 -0.22
CA ARG A 166 17.05 45.58 -0.03
C ARG A 166 18.24 46.45 -0.42
N ASN A 167 19.41 46.10 0.12
CA ASN A 167 20.69 46.76 -0.12
C ASN A 167 20.76 48.24 0.30
N VAL A 168 20.04 48.59 1.36
CA VAL A 168 20.20 49.88 2.04
C VAL A 168 21.18 49.67 3.21
N PRO A 169 22.35 50.36 3.22
CA PRO A 169 23.30 50.29 4.33
C PRO A 169 22.62 50.58 5.66
N GLN A 170 23.07 49.91 6.72
CA GLN A 170 22.60 50.21 8.07
C GLN A 170 23.46 51.32 8.66
N VAL A 171 22.80 52.30 9.29
CA VAL A 171 23.47 53.36 10.07
C VAL A 171 23.49 52.95 11.54
N ASP A 172 24.57 53.28 12.25
CA ASP A 172 24.65 53.03 13.69
C ASP A 172 23.58 53.84 14.42
N LYS A 173 22.83 53.18 15.30
CA LYS A 173 21.71 53.77 16.08
C LYS A 173 20.60 54.38 15.22
N GLU A 174 20.33 53.76 14.07
CA GLU A 174 19.22 54.14 13.19
C GLU A 174 17.85 54.10 13.91
N THR A 175 17.10 55.19 13.79
CA THR A 175 15.74 55.30 14.36
C THR A 175 14.66 55.04 13.29
N THR A 176 13.41 54.83 13.72
CA THR A 176 12.26 54.69 12.81
C THR A 176 12.05 55.94 11.96
N SER A 177 12.36 57.13 12.48
CA SER A 177 12.31 58.40 11.73
C SER A 177 13.32 58.42 10.58
N ASP A 178 14.52 57.88 10.78
CA ASP A 178 15.56 57.84 9.75
C ASP A 178 15.20 56.86 8.62
N LEU A 179 14.60 55.72 8.98
CA LEU A 179 14.02 54.80 8.00
C LEU A 179 12.91 55.49 7.18
N ALA A 180 12.01 56.22 7.84
CA ALA A 180 10.91 56.91 7.17
C ALA A 180 11.44 57.99 6.20
N LYS A 181 12.44 58.78 6.61
CA LYS A 181 13.12 59.74 5.73
C LYS A 181 13.74 59.05 4.52
N THR A 182 14.39 57.90 4.71
CA THR A 182 15.00 57.14 3.62
C THR A 182 13.95 56.72 2.59
N ILE A 183 12.76 56.30 3.02
CA ILE A 183 11.66 55.94 2.11
C ILE A 183 11.05 57.16 1.42
N CYS A 184 10.91 58.29 2.12
CA CYS A 184 10.46 59.53 1.50
C CYS A 184 11.42 59.96 0.37
N VAL A 185 12.74 59.91 0.63
CA VAL A 185 13.77 60.22 -0.38
C VAL A 185 13.73 59.25 -1.56
N ILE A 186 13.52 57.94 -1.31
CA ILE A 186 13.31 56.96 -2.39
C ILE A 186 12.09 57.35 -3.23
N GLY A 187 10.98 57.70 -2.57
CA GLY A 187 9.76 58.16 -3.22
C GLY A 187 10.00 59.37 -4.12
N ASP A 188 10.63 60.42 -3.59
CA ASP A 188 10.96 61.64 -4.33
C ASP A 188 11.86 61.35 -5.55
N THR A 189 12.85 60.47 -5.37
CA THR A 189 13.77 60.05 -6.45
C THR A 189 13.05 59.39 -7.62
N VAL A 190 12.02 58.58 -7.34
CA VAL A 190 11.25 57.88 -8.38
C VAL A 190 10.01 58.64 -8.84
N GLY A 191 9.79 59.86 -8.35
CA GLY A 191 8.62 60.68 -8.69
C GLY A 191 7.32 60.23 -8.02
N SER A 192 7.41 59.46 -6.94
CA SER A 192 6.28 59.09 -6.08
C SER A 192 6.39 59.82 -4.75
N VAL A 193 5.70 60.96 -4.60
CA VAL A 193 5.67 61.70 -3.33
C VAL A 193 5.09 60.81 -2.23
N ILE A 194 5.94 60.44 -1.26
CA ILE A 194 5.58 59.65 -0.08
C ILE A 194 5.82 60.54 1.13
N THR A 195 4.79 60.71 1.95
CA THR A 195 4.90 61.42 3.23
C THR A 195 5.06 60.42 4.37
N PRO A 196 5.64 60.83 5.52
CA PRO A 196 5.69 59.97 6.70
C PRO A 196 4.30 59.52 7.18
N SER A 197 3.27 60.32 6.93
CA SER A 197 1.88 59.99 7.24
C SER A 197 1.34 58.83 6.40
N ASP A 198 1.87 58.60 5.19
CA ASP A 198 1.45 57.49 4.33
C ASP A 198 1.99 56.13 4.80
N LEU A 199 2.93 56.14 5.76
CA LEU A 199 3.53 54.96 6.34
C LEU A 199 2.82 54.61 7.65
N ARG A 200 2.38 53.36 7.76
CA ARG A 200 1.78 52.79 8.96
C ARG A 200 2.83 52.25 9.92
N ASP A 201 3.80 51.52 9.39
CA ASP A 201 4.90 50.95 10.17
C ASP A 201 6.16 50.80 9.31
N ILE A 202 7.33 50.83 9.95
CA ILE A 202 8.63 50.70 9.29
C ILE A 202 9.69 50.10 10.21
N TYR A 203 10.34 49.03 9.73
CA TYR A 203 11.34 48.32 10.52
C TYR A 203 12.32 47.54 9.64
N ARG A 204 13.42 47.08 10.23
CA ARG A 204 14.37 46.18 9.55
C ARG A 204 14.14 44.72 9.90
N LEU A 205 14.13 43.86 8.88
CA LEU A 205 14.09 42.41 9.09
C LEU A 205 15.39 41.90 9.75
N PRO A 206 15.31 40.84 10.57
CA PRO A 206 16.51 40.15 11.04
C PRO A 206 17.24 39.52 9.85
N SER A 207 18.57 39.61 9.85
CA SER A 207 19.41 38.97 8.82
C SER A 207 20.69 38.42 9.45
N LYS A 208 21.41 37.60 8.69
CA LYS A 208 22.69 37.01 9.11
C LYS A 208 23.73 38.11 9.37
N PRO A 209 24.64 37.93 10.34
CA PRO A 209 25.72 38.88 10.59
C PRO A 209 26.55 39.10 9.32
N GLY A 210 26.86 40.37 9.02
CA GLY A 210 27.60 40.76 7.81
C GLY A 210 26.74 40.98 6.55
N SER A 211 25.43 40.76 6.59
CA SER A 211 24.51 41.07 5.48
C SER A 211 23.69 42.33 5.76
N THR A 212 23.37 43.09 4.71
CA THR A 212 22.51 44.28 4.81
C THR A 212 21.08 43.85 5.13
N ARG A 213 20.58 44.23 6.32
CA ARG A 213 19.23 43.93 6.77
C ARG A 213 18.19 44.68 5.92
N PRO A 214 17.23 44.00 5.26
CA PRO A 214 16.19 44.65 4.48
C PRO A 214 15.31 45.55 5.35
N ILE A 215 14.80 46.63 4.77
CA ILE A 215 13.78 47.50 5.37
C ILE A 215 12.42 47.04 4.87
N VAL A 216 11.47 46.84 5.77
CA VAL A 216 10.06 46.62 5.44
C VAL A 216 9.28 47.87 5.80
N ALA A 217 8.45 48.31 4.88
CA ALA A 217 7.59 49.46 5.07
C ALA A 217 6.15 49.11 4.72
N GLU A 218 5.27 49.31 5.69
CA GLU A 218 3.84 49.13 5.54
C GLU A 218 3.19 50.48 5.24
N PHE A 219 2.53 50.58 4.09
CA PHE A 219 1.75 51.77 3.72
C PHE A 219 0.36 51.72 4.35
N GLN A 220 -0.26 52.88 4.54
CA GLN A 220 -1.66 52.98 4.94
C GLN A 220 -2.61 52.33 3.93
N THR A 221 -2.27 52.36 2.64
CA THR A 221 -3.11 51.81 1.57
C THR A 221 -2.30 50.95 0.58
N VAL A 222 -2.95 49.90 0.06
CA VAL A 222 -2.38 49.05 -1.00
C VAL A 222 -2.17 49.84 -2.29
N GLN A 223 -3.00 50.85 -2.56
CA GLN A 223 -2.88 51.72 -3.73
C GLN A 223 -1.56 52.51 -3.72
N MET A 224 -1.18 53.07 -2.56
CA MET A 224 0.10 53.76 -2.41
C MET A 224 1.26 52.80 -2.66
N LYS A 225 1.21 51.60 -2.05
CA LYS A 225 2.20 50.54 -2.28
C LYS A 225 2.38 50.24 -3.77
N GLN A 226 1.27 50.02 -4.49
CA GLN A 226 1.34 49.69 -5.93
C GLN A 226 1.84 50.85 -6.78
N LYS A 227 1.43 52.09 -6.47
CA LYS A 227 1.95 53.29 -7.13
C LYS A 227 3.46 53.42 -6.95
N THR A 228 3.97 53.21 -5.73
CA THR A 228 5.40 53.25 -5.44
C THR A 228 6.17 52.17 -6.19
N ILE A 229 5.69 50.91 -6.18
CA ILE A 229 6.35 49.83 -6.92
C ILE A 229 6.36 50.10 -8.43
N ALA A 230 5.24 50.57 -8.99
CA ALA A 230 5.15 50.93 -10.41
C ALA A 230 6.14 52.05 -10.75
N ALA A 231 6.17 53.12 -9.96
CA ALA A 231 7.11 54.23 -10.14
C ALA A 231 8.58 53.77 -10.09
N VAL A 232 8.95 52.87 -9.18
CA VAL A 232 10.30 52.29 -9.13
C VAL A 232 10.62 51.48 -10.39
N ARG A 233 9.66 50.67 -10.89
CA ARG A 233 9.85 49.90 -12.13
C ARG A 233 10.02 50.83 -13.32
N ASP A 234 9.16 51.83 -13.46
CA ASP A 234 9.18 52.80 -14.56
C ASP A 234 10.47 53.62 -14.53
N PHE A 235 10.90 54.07 -13.35
CA PHE A 235 12.18 54.73 -13.15
C PHE A 235 13.33 53.84 -13.64
N ASN A 236 13.40 52.59 -13.18
CA ASN A 236 14.48 51.67 -13.57
C ASN A 236 14.45 51.27 -15.06
N ASN A 237 13.27 51.22 -15.68
CA ASN A 237 13.10 50.92 -17.10
C ASN A 237 13.44 52.12 -17.99
N SER A 238 13.24 53.35 -17.51
CA SER A 238 13.59 54.58 -18.23
C SER A 238 15.09 54.80 -18.35
N LYS A 239 15.91 54.15 -17.51
CA LYS A 239 17.36 54.30 -17.47
C LYS A 239 18.06 53.21 -18.25
N LYS A 240 19.02 53.61 -19.10
CA LYS A 240 19.77 52.69 -19.96
C LYS A 240 20.90 52.00 -19.20
N THR A 241 21.60 52.73 -18.33
CA THR A 241 22.75 52.20 -17.60
C THR A 241 22.35 51.69 -16.22
N VAL A 242 23.05 50.65 -15.73
CA VAL A 242 22.80 50.08 -14.38
C VAL A 242 23.09 51.10 -13.29
N GLU A 243 24.05 52.00 -13.52
CA GLU A 243 24.42 53.03 -12.55
C GLU A 243 23.30 54.07 -12.38
N GLU A 244 22.57 54.42 -13.43
CA GLU A 244 21.47 55.39 -13.35
C GLU A 244 20.20 54.82 -12.69
N LYS A 245 20.10 53.49 -12.57
CA LYS A 245 18.99 52.84 -11.84
C LYS A 245 19.06 53.17 -10.37
N LEU A 246 17.97 52.89 -9.64
CA LEU A 246 17.86 53.19 -8.22
C LEU A 246 19.06 52.61 -7.44
N ASN A 247 19.83 53.50 -6.80
CA ASN A 247 21.06 53.17 -6.11
C ASN A 247 21.27 54.08 -4.89
N THR A 248 22.17 53.70 -3.99
CA THR A 248 22.45 54.44 -2.74
C THR A 248 22.90 55.88 -2.94
N GLY A 249 23.56 56.19 -4.06
CA GLY A 249 23.99 57.55 -4.38
C GLY A 249 22.83 58.48 -4.72
N LEU A 250 21.77 57.99 -5.38
CA LEU A 250 20.59 58.78 -5.71
C LEU A 250 19.74 59.12 -4.49
N ILE A 251 19.81 58.28 -3.45
CA ILE A 251 19.07 58.47 -2.20
C ILE A 251 19.90 59.18 -1.12
N ASN A 252 21.02 59.80 -1.50
CA ASN A 252 21.91 60.57 -0.63
C ASN A 252 22.44 59.79 0.59
N ILE A 253 22.60 58.47 0.48
CA ILE A 253 23.23 57.67 1.53
C ILE A 253 24.75 57.68 1.32
N SER A 254 25.49 58.01 2.39
CA SER A 254 26.94 58.03 2.36
C SER A 254 27.53 56.61 2.18
N GLY A 255 28.62 56.52 1.42
CA GLY A 255 29.37 55.28 1.22
C GLY A 255 29.41 54.81 -0.24
N LYS A 256 29.62 53.50 -0.42
CA LYS A 256 29.76 52.91 -1.76
C LYS A 256 28.42 52.92 -2.49
N ARG A 257 28.45 53.33 -3.76
CA ARG A 257 27.29 53.25 -4.66
C ARG A 257 26.93 51.77 -4.89
N GLN A 258 25.71 51.39 -4.52
CA GLN A 258 25.18 50.05 -4.71
C GLN A 258 23.71 50.09 -5.14
N PRO A 259 23.24 49.14 -5.95
CA PRO A 259 21.85 49.10 -6.40
C PRO A 259 20.91 48.82 -5.23
N VAL A 260 19.79 49.54 -5.19
CA VAL A 260 18.73 49.37 -4.20
C VAL A 260 17.54 48.69 -4.88
N TYR A 261 17.06 47.60 -4.28
CA TYR A 261 15.96 46.81 -4.83
C TYR A 261 14.71 47.02 -4.00
N VAL A 262 13.59 47.29 -4.66
CA VAL A 262 12.27 47.41 -4.04
C VAL A 262 11.39 46.30 -4.59
N ALA A 263 10.82 45.49 -3.71
CA ALA A 263 9.96 44.37 -4.06
C ALA A 263 8.76 44.29 -3.12
N ASP A 264 7.78 43.47 -3.49
CA ASP A 264 6.68 43.12 -2.60
C ASP A 264 7.18 42.30 -1.41
N HIS A 265 6.68 42.59 -0.22
CA HIS A 265 7.00 41.81 0.96
C HIS A 265 6.11 40.56 1.04
N LEU A 266 6.50 39.50 0.32
CA LEU A 266 5.76 38.26 0.24
C LEU A 266 6.08 37.29 1.39
N PRO A 267 5.11 36.47 1.84
CA PRO A 267 5.35 35.31 2.68
C PRO A 267 6.41 34.36 2.09
N ALA A 268 7.23 33.76 2.96
CA ALA A 268 8.34 32.88 2.56
C ALA A 268 7.88 31.72 1.65
N ILE A 269 6.72 31.12 1.96
CA ILE A 269 6.14 30.00 1.22
C ILE A 269 5.98 30.32 -0.28
N ILE A 270 5.48 31.51 -0.59
CA ILE A 270 5.22 31.93 -1.99
C ILE A 270 6.53 32.18 -2.73
N ASN A 271 7.56 32.70 -2.04
CA ASN A 271 8.86 32.94 -2.64
C ASN A 271 9.53 31.63 -3.08
N ASP A 272 9.39 30.56 -2.28
CA ASP A 272 9.95 29.25 -2.61
C ASP A 272 9.25 28.63 -3.82
N GLU A 273 7.91 28.70 -3.89
CA GLU A 273 7.14 28.18 -5.03
C GLU A 273 7.44 28.96 -6.32
N ALA A 274 7.44 30.29 -6.26
CA ALA A 274 7.76 31.14 -7.40
C ALA A 274 9.19 30.88 -7.91
N TYR A 275 10.15 30.62 -7.02
CA TYR A 275 11.51 30.27 -7.38
C TYR A 275 11.60 28.91 -8.10
N ILE A 276 10.83 27.91 -7.64
CA ILE A 276 10.77 26.59 -8.28
C ILE A 276 10.18 26.70 -9.69
N ILE A 277 9.05 27.41 -9.82
CA ILE A 277 8.39 27.62 -11.12
C ILE A 277 9.31 28.40 -12.07
N MET A 278 9.92 29.49 -11.61
CA MET A 278 10.81 30.32 -12.43
C MET A 278 12.04 29.54 -12.89
N LYS A 279 12.63 28.69 -12.03
CA LYS A 279 13.73 27.80 -12.42
C LYS A 279 13.29 26.75 -13.44
N SER A 280 12.11 26.15 -13.29
CA SER A 280 11.59 25.16 -14.24
C SER A 280 11.42 25.78 -15.63
N VAL A 281 10.80 26.96 -15.70
CA VAL A 281 10.60 27.68 -16.96
C VAL A 281 11.92 28.10 -17.61
N TYR A 282 12.93 28.49 -16.83
CA TYR A 282 14.24 28.88 -17.36
C TYR A 282 15.02 27.68 -17.94
N TRP A 283 14.94 26.51 -17.30
CA TRP A 283 15.57 25.27 -17.81
C TRP A 283 14.97 24.79 -19.14
N ASP A 284 13.67 24.98 -19.35
CA ASP A 284 13.00 24.62 -20.61
C ASP A 284 13.37 25.58 -21.77
N ILE A 285 13.74 26.83 -21.45
CA ILE A 285 14.18 27.82 -22.45
C ILE A 285 15.65 27.58 -22.85
N GLU A 286 16.54 27.24 -21.91
CA GLU A 286 17.96 26.96 -22.26
C GLU A 286 18.11 25.66 -23.06
N SER A 287 17.25 24.66 -22.83
CA SER A 287 17.21 23.41 -23.60
C SER A 287 16.61 23.54 -25.00
N THR A 288 16.04 24.70 -25.34
CA THR A 288 15.53 25.04 -26.68
C THR A 288 16.41 26.07 -27.40
N SER A 289 17.68 26.20 -27.01
CA SER A 289 18.66 26.97 -27.78
C SER A 289 18.78 26.41 -29.21
N PRO A 290 18.68 27.24 -30.26
CA PRO A 290 18.70 26.78 -31.64
C PRO A 290 20.05 26.13 -31.93
N VAL A 291 20.01 24.84 -32.26
CA VAL A 291 21.14 24.09 -32.82
C VAL A 291 21.68 24.90 -33.98
N SER A 292 22.91 25.40 -33.84
CA SER A 292 23.58 26.13 -34.90
C SER A 292 23.58 25.26 -36.17
N PRO A 293 23.24 25.82 -37.34
CA PRO A 293 23.23 25.05 -38.57
C PRO A 293 24.61 24.42 -38.79
N PRO A 294 24.69 23.17 -39.25
CA PRO A 294 25.95 22.50 -39.46
C PRO A 294 26.76 23.27 -40.51
N ASP A 295 27.93 23.76 -40.10
CA ASP A 295 28.94 24.32 -41.00
C ASP A 295 29.39 23.25 -41.99
N ASN A 296 28.85 23.33 -43.21
CA ASN A 296 29.28 22.54 -44.35
C ASN A 296 30.63 23.08 -44.88
N HIS A 297 31.71 22.83 -44.15
CA HIS A 297 33.06 22.89 -44.71
C HIS A 297 33.52 21.47 -45.09
N ALA A 298 33.27 21.13 -46.35
CA ALA A 298 33.92 20.01 -47.00
C ALA A 298 35.42 20.33 -47.16
N GLN A 299 36.28 19.65 -46.41
CA GLN A 299 37.70 19.58 -46.72
C GLN A 299 38.18 18.12 -46.74
N VAL A 300 38.51 17.71 -47.95
CA VAL A 300 39.13 16.46 -48.34
C VAL A 300 40.54 16.37 -47.73
N ARG A 301 40.86 15.27 -47.04
CA ARG A 301 42.02 14.38 -47.28
C ARG A 301 42.31 13.47 -46.07
N GLY A 302 42.55 12.20 -46.39
CA GLY A 302 43.75 11.50 -45.88
C GLY A 302 43.60 10.65 -44.62
N GLY A 303 43.27 9.38 -44.85
CA GLY A 303 43.93 8.19 -44.28
C GLY A 303 44.48 8.22 -42.84
N GLY A 304 43.93 7.35 -41.99
CA GLY A 304 44.57 6.95 -40.74
C GLY A 304 43.68 6.11 -39.86
N ARG A 305 43.71 4.78 -40.03
CA ARG A 305 43.09 3.82 -39.11
C ARG A 305 43.76 3.93 -37.74
N GLN A 306 43.01 4.32 -36.70
CA GLN A 306 43.24 3.83 -35.34
C GLN A 306 41.90 3.62 -34.62
N ARG A 307 41.77 2.42 -34.04
CA ARG A 307 40.64 1.98 -33.21
C ARG A 307 40.87 2.51 -31.79
N TYR A 308 39.91 3.26 -31.26
CA TYR A 308 39.75 3.44 -29.82
C TYR A 308 38.28 3.21 -29.46
N GLY A 309 38.07 2.28 -28.51
CA GLY A 309 36.76 1.95 -27.98
C GLY A 309 36.28 3.03 -27.02
N THR A 310 35.11 3.57 -27.28
CA THR A 310 34.44 4.55 -26.42
C THR A 310 33.57 3.81 -25.41
N THR A 311 34.02 3.75 -24.16
CA THR A 311 33.21 3.28 -23.04
C THR A 311 32.20 4.37 -22.69
N VAL A 312 30.91 4.09 -22.90
CA VAL A 312 29.82 4.99 -22.53
C VAL A 312 29.66 4.92 -21.01
N HIS A 313 30.14 5.95 -20.31
CA HIS A 313 29.92 6.11 -18.88
C HIS A 313 28.55 6.79 -18.68
N THR A 314 27.51 5.99 -18.49
CA THR A 314 26.20 6.46 -18.01
C THR A 314 26.33 6.85 -16.55
N GLN A 315 26.41 8.15 -16.27
CA GLN A 315 26.21 8.64 -14.91
C GLN A 315 24.76 8.38 -14.48
N PRO A 316 24.51 7.77 -13.31
CA PRO A 316 23.17 7.65 -12.78
C PRO A 316 22.63 9.04 -12.42
N PHE A 317 21.44 9.34 -12.95
CA PHE A 317 20.68 10.54 -12.63
C PHE A 317 20.26 10.50 -11.16
N VAL A 318 20.97 11.24 -10.30
CA VAL A 318 20.63 11.39 -8.88
C VAL A 318 19.59 12.50 -8.77
N LEU A 319 18.33 12.11 -8.55
CA LEU A 319 17.26 13.06 -8.22
C LEU A 319 17.61 13.82 -6.91
N PRO A 320 17.39 15.15 -6.86
CA PRO A 320 17.63 15.94 -5.65
C PRO A 320 16.84 15.43 -4.44
N SER A 321 17.55 15.15 -3.36
CA SER A 321 17.08 14.52 -2.11
C SER A 321 16.09 15.33 -1.25
N TYR A 322 15.48 16.40 -1.79
CA TYR A 322 14.60 17.27 -1.01
C TYR A 322 13.14 16.77 -0.87
N LEU A 323 12.77 15.66 -1.53
CA LEU A 323 11.44 15.03 -1.37
C LEU A 323 11.36 13.96 -0.27
N LYS A 324 12.40 13.81 0.56
CA LYS A 324 12.49 12.72 1.57
C LYS A 324 12.11 13.10 3.01
N ARG A 325 11.30 14.13 3.22
CA ARG A 325 10.89 14.52 4.59
C ARG A 325 9.38 14.71 4.76
N LEU A 326 8.64 13.62 4.56
CA LEU A 326 7.39 13.37 5.27
C LEU A 326 7.37 11.89 5.65
N HIS A 327 7.98 11.58 6.79
CA HIS A 327 7.77 10.33 7.50
C HIS A 327 7.69 10.62 9.01
N PHE A 328 6.53 10.24 9.55
CA PHE A 328 6.02 10.36 10.92
C PHE A 328 5.53 11.74 11.32
#